data_AF-A0A0K2UGV4-F1
#
_entry.id   AF-A0A0K2UGV4-F1
#
_cell.length_a   1.000
_cell.length_b   1.000
_cell.length_c   1.000
_cell.angle_alpha   90.00
_cell.angle_beta   90.00
_cell.angle_gamma   90.00
#
_symmetry.space_group_name_H-M   'P 1'
#
loop_
_entity.id
_entity.type
_entity.pdbx_description
1 polymer ?
#
loop_
_entity_poly.entity_id
_entity_poly.type
_entity_poly.pdbx_seq_one_letter_code
_entity_poly.pdbx_strand_id
1 'polypeptide(L)'
;LFYILITTMKDQRQKKKETFALHKKVNKTLRDYAEVSTGHGMRYIFEHEGNGFTHFIWATMVIGFIVISSIISKNAYDDWENNPILTSVATTGLPIEKIQFPAITLCNQGNVKEVTENVIKFRLDEYIQNTTDKSLVDIQK
;
A
#
# COMPACT_ATOMS: atom_id res chain seq x y z
N LEU A 1 69.02 -6.73 1.64
CA LEU A 1 68.19 -5.50 1.51
C LEU A 1 67.28 -5.54 0.28
N PHE A 2 67.80 -5.69 -0.94
CA PHE A 2 66.98 -5.74 -2.17
C PHE A 2 65.91 -6.86 -2.19
N TYR A 3 66.24 -8.09 -1.75
CA TYR A 3 65.29 -9.19 -1.69
C TYR A 3 64.12 -8.94 -0.72
N ILE A 4 64.41 -8.31 0.42
CA ILE A 4 63.41 -7.92 1.42
C ILE A 4 62.49 -6.83 0.83
N LEU A 5 63.04 -5.85 0.12
CA LEU A 5 62.24 -4.81 -0.56
C LEU A 5 61.32 -5.41 -1.65
N ILE A 6 61.81 -6.39 -2.40
CA ILE A 6 61.02 -7.04 -3.46
C ILE A 6 59.85 -7.87 -2.87
N THR A 7 60.08 -8.57 -1.76
CA THR A 7 59.05 -9.39 -1.11
C THR A 7 57.99 -8.51 -0.44
N THR A 8 58.36 -7.42 0.23
CA THR A 8 57.40 -6.46 0.79
C THR A 8 56.58 -5.78 -0.31
N MET A 9 57.20 -5.40 -1.43
CA MET A 9 56.45 -4.82 -2.56
C MET A 9 55.49 -5.81 -3.23
N LYS A 10 55.81 -7.12 -3.27
CA LYS A 10 54.89 -8.15 -3.77
C LYS A 10 53.70 -8.35 -2.84
N ASP A 11 53.92 -8.38 -1.53
CA ASP A 11 52.89 -8.50 -0.51
C ASP A 11 51.88 -7.33 -0.56
N GLN A 12 52.38 -6.08 -0.66
CA GLN A 12 51.52 -4.90 -0.82
C GLN A 12 50.70 -4.94 -2.11
N ARG A 13 51.26 -5.45 -3.21
CA ARG A 13 50.53 -5.63 -4.48
C ARG A 13 49.45 -6.71 -4.36
N GLN A 14 49.73 -7.81 -3.68
CA GLN A 14 48.77 -8.89 -3.48
C GLN A 14 47.60 -8.39 -2.63
N LYS A 15 47.89 -7.71 -1.51
CA LYS A 15 46.88 -7.09 -0.64
C LYS A 15 46.02 -6.06 -1.38
N LYS A 16 46.63 -5.24 -2.26
CA LYS A 16 45.90 -4.29 -3.11
C LYS A 16 44.99 -4.99 -4.14
N LYS A 17 45.40 -6.14 -4.67
CA LYS A 17 44.56 -6.93 -5.60
C LYS A 17 43.37 -7.55 -4.87
N GLU A 18 43.58 -8.08 -3.67
CA GLU A 18 42.53 -8.65 -2.83
C GLU A 18 41.51 -7.59 -2.40
N THR A 19 41.95 -6.41 -1.95
CA THR A 19 41.04 -5.31 -1.60
C THR A 19 40.26 -4.79 -2.81
N PHE A 20 40.90 -4.68 -3.98
CA PHE A 20 40.21 -4.29 -5.22
C PHE A 20 39.18 -5.34 -5.65
N ALA A 21 39.52 -6.63 -5.56
CA ALA A 21 38.61 -7.72 -5.86
C ALA A 21 37.41 -7.75 -4.89
N LEU A 22 37.66 -7.53 -3.60
CA LEU A 22 36.62 -7.42 -2.59
C LEU A 22 35.71 -6.21 -2.85
N HIS A 23 36.27 -5.03 -3.11
CA HIS A 23 35.50 -3.83 -3.41
C HIS A 23 34.62 -4.03 -4.65
N LYS A 24 35.16 -4.64 -5.71
CA LYS A 24 34.41 -4.99 -6.92
C LYS A 24 33.26 -5.95 -6.61
N LYS A 25 33.48 -6.95 -5.75
CA LYS A 25 32.46 -7.90 -5.33
C LYS A 25 31.37 -7.24 -4.52
N VAL A 26 31.73 -6.43 -3.52
CA VAL A 26 30.78 -5.68 -2.68
C VAL A 26 29.96 -4.71 -3.52
N ASN A 27 30.60 -3.95 -4.41
CA ASN A 27 29.88 -3.00 -5.27
C ASN A 27 28.87 -3.71 -6.19
N LYS A 28 29.25 -4.88 -6.72
CA LYS A 28 28.31 -5.71 -7.50
C LYS A 28 27.11 -6.13 -6.65
N THR A 29 27.35 -6.68 -5.45
CA THR A 29 26.27 -7.10 -4.55
C THR A 29 25.37 -5.94 -4.14
N LEU A 30 25.93 -4.76 -3.84
CA LEU A 30 25.15 -3.57 -3.50
C LEU A 30 24.28 -3.10 -4.66
N ARG A 31 24.80 -3.15 -5.89
CA ARG A 31 24.04 -2.82 -7.09
C ARG A 31 22.90 -3.81 -7.33
N ASP A 32 23.21 -5.11 -7.32
CA ASP A 32 22.20 -6.16 -7.52
C ASP A 32 21.08 -6.04 -6.46
N TYR A 33 21.42 -5.66 -5.22
CA TYR A 33 20.45 -5.34 -4.18
C TYR A 33 19.67 -4.05 -4.43
N ALA A 34 20.35 -2.97 -4.84
CA ALA A 34 19.72 -1.68 -5.11
C ALA A 34 18.74 -1.71 -6.30
N GLU A 35 18.95 -2.62 -7.25
CA GLU A 35 18.06 -2.85 -8.39
C GLU A 35 16.71 -3.47 -7.99
N VAL A 36 16.71 -4.36 -6.98
CA VAL A 36 15.49 -5.06 -6.51
C VAL A 36 14.88 -4.46 -5.25
N SER A 37 15.57 -3.50 -4.62
CA SER A 37 15.11 -2.85 -3.40
C SER A 37 13.88 -1.98 -3.65
N THR A 38 12.93 -1.99 -2.71
CA THR A 38 11.78 -1.08 -2.70
C THR A 38 12.12 0.32 -2.19
N GLY A 39 13.34 0.51 -1.68
CA GLY A 39 13.86 1.79 -1.21
C GLY A 39 14.04 2.76 -2.38
N HIS A 40 13.15 3.74 -2.47
CA HIS A 40 13.19 4.77 -3.51
C HIS A 40 14.52 5.54 -3.42
N GLY A 41 15.24 5.64 -4.55
CA GLY A 41 16.53 6.35 -4.62
C GLY A 41 17.78 5.46 -4.60
N MET A 42 17.70 4.24 -4.05
CA MET A 42 18.86 3.33 -3.94
C MET A 42 19.43 2.95 -5.31
N ARG A 43 18.55 2.68 -6.28
CA ARG A 43 18.94 2.38 -7.67
C ARG A 43 19.81 3.48 -8.28
N TYR A 44 19.43 4.75 -8.14
CA TYR A 44 20.14 5.89 -8.75
C TYR A 44 21.52 6.15 -8.13
N ILE A 45 21.74 5.72 -6.89
CA ILE A 45 23.05 5.82 -6.23
C ILE A 45 24.04 4.82 -6.83
N PHE A 46 23.59 3.61 -7.19
CA PHE A 46 24.43 2.51 -7.67
C PHE A 46 24.29 2.21 -9.17
N GLU A 47 23.52 3.01 -9.92
CA GLU A 47 23.34 2.87 -11.37
C GLU A 47 24.69 3.04 -12.10
N HIS A 48 24.89 2.30 -13.19
CA HIS A 48 26.14 2.34 -13.95
C HIS A 48 26.24 3.56 -14.88
N GLU A 49 25.10 4.15 -15.25
CA GLU A 49 25.00 5.22 -16.23
C GLU A 49 24.80 6.57 -15.51
N GLY A 50 25.89 7.27 -15.23
CA GLY A 50 25.84 8.57 -14.58
C GLY A 50 27.22 9.18 -14.34
N ASN A 51 27.28 10.51 -14.29
CA ASN A 51 28.47 11.20 -13.81
C ASN A 51 28.56 11.05 -12.29
N GLY A 52 29.77 11.00 -11.73
CA GLY A 52 29.98 10.90 -10.27
C GLY A 52 29.24 11.96 -9.45
N PHE A 53 29.03 13.15 -10.03
CA PHE A 53 28.24 14.23 -9.44
C PHE A 53 26.75 13.87 -9.26
N THR A 54 26.16 13.17 -10.22
CA THR A 54 24.76 12.74 -10.16
C THR A 54 24.55 11.75 -9.02
N HIS A 55 25.45 10.78 -8.86
CA HIS A 55 25.41 9.84 -7.72
C HIS A 55 25.56 10.55 -6.38
N PHE A 56 26.41 11.59 -6.30
CA PHE A 56 26.58 12.39 -5.10
C PHE A 56 25.28 13.11 -4.71
N ILE A 57 24.60 13.75 -5.66
CA ILE A 57 23.31 14.41 -5.42
C ILE A 57 22.28 13.40 -4.90
N TRP A 58 22.13 12.25 -5.57
CA TRP A 58 21.19 11.22 -5.14
C TRP A 58 21.51 10.69 -3.73
N ALA A 59 22.78 10.48 -3.42
CA ALA A 59 23.21 10.06 -2.09
C ALA A 59 22.86 11.12 -1.03
N THR A 60 23.14 12.41 -1.30
CA THR A 60 22.77 13.51 -0.40
C THR A 60 21.26 13.60 -0.20
N MET A 61 20.46 13.43 -1.26
CA MET A 61 18.99 13.44 -1.15
C MET A 61 18.48 12.31 -0.27
N VAL A 62 18.92 11.06 -0.51
CA VAL A 62 18.51 9.90 0.28
C VAL A 62 18.90 10.07 1.76
N ILE A 63 20.12 10.53 2.03
CA ILE A 63 20.56 10.83 3.40
C ILE A 63 19.69 11.93 4.03
N GLY A 64 19.38 12.99 3.28
CA GLY A 64 18.51 14.07 3.74
C GLY A 64 17.13 13.56 4.14
N PHE A 65 16.51 12.69 3.33
CA PHE A 65 15.22 12.08 3.66
C PHE A 65 15.28 11.20 4.91
N ILE A 66 16.35 10.42 5.08
CA ILE A 66 16.54 9.59 6.28
C ILE A 66 16.64 10.47 7.53
N VAL A 67 17.40 11.57 7.48
CA VAL A 67 17.54 12.49 8.62
C VAL A 67 16.21 13.15 8.95
N ILE A 68 15.51 13.69 7.95
CA ILE A 68 14.20 14.35 8.15
C ILE A 68 13.18 13.35 8.71
N SER A 69 13.10 12.15 8.13
CA SER A 69 12.21 11.09 8.60
C SER A 69 12.52 10.70 10.05
N SER A 70 13.80 10.61 10.42
CA SER A 70 14.21 10.30 11.79
C SER A 70 13.79 11.40 12.77
N ILE A 71 13.94 12.69 12.39
CA ILE A 71 13.52 13.82 13.22
C ILE A 71 12.00 13.81 13.42
N ILE A 72 11.23 13.64 12.34
CA ILE A 72 9.76 13.61 12.42
C ILE A 72 9.30 12.42 13.27
N SER A 73 9.91 11.24 13.08
CA SER A 73 9.57 10.05 13.84
C SER A 73 9.86 10.23 15.32
N LYS A 74 11.00 10.86 15.66
CA LYS A 74 11.32 11.21 17.05
C LYS A 74 10.29 12.18 17.63
N ASN A 75 9.97 13.25 16.92
CA ASN A 75 8.98 14.22 17.40
C ASN A 75 7.60 13.57 17.59
N ALA A 76 7.18 12.69 16.67
CA ALA A 76 5.92 11.96 16.80
C ALA A 76 5.93 11.00 18.01
N TYR A 77 7.08 10.38 18.30
CA TYR A 77 7.26 9.55 19.49
C TYR A 77 7.18 10.40 20.76
N ASP A 78 7.91 11.51 20.82
CA ASP A 78 7.91 12.45 21.93
C ASP A 78 6.49 13.01 22.17
N ASP A 79 5.76 13.34 21.10
CA ASP A 79 4.37 13.81 21.19
C ASP A 79 3.42 12.73 21.72
N TRP A 80 3.59 11.48 21.29
CA TRP A 80 2.80 10.35 21.78
C TRP A 80 3.06 10.09 23.27
N GLU A 81 4.31 10.19 23.72
CA GLU A 81 4.70 10.01 25.11
C GLU A 81 4.19 11.16 26.01
N ASN A 82 4.31 12.41 25.54
CA ASN A 82 3.93 13.59 26.32
C ASN A 82 2.43 13.89 26.30
N ASN A 83 1.73 13.55 25.21
CA ASN A 83 0.30 13.81 25.02
C ASN A 83 -0.45 12.50 24.69
N PRO A 84 -0.47 11.51 25.60
CA PRO A 84 -1.20 10.29 25.35
C PRO A 84 -2.69 10.62 25.20
N ILE A 85 -3.26 10.34 24.03
CA ILE A 85 -4.70 10.43 23.83
C ILE A 85 -5.34 9.30 24.63
N LEU A 86 -5.70 9.60 25.88
CA LEU A 86 -6.45 8.70 26.73
C LEU A 86 -7.91 8.74 26.31
N THR A 87 -8.30 7.88 25.36
CA THR A 87 -9.71 7.66 25.06
C THR A 87 -10.33 6.90 26.25
N SER A 88 -10.74 7.64 27.28
CA SER A 88 -11.57 7.08 28.34
C SER A 88 -12.91 6.71 27.72
N VAL A 89 -13.20 5.41 27.65
CA VAL A 89 -14.57 4.92 27.52
C VAL A 89 -15.23 5.26 28.84
N ALA A 90 -15.70 6.50 28.97
CA ALA A 90 -16.69 6.82 29.96
C ALA A 90 -17.89 5.94 29.59
N THR A 91 -18.04 4.80 30.25
CA THR A 91 -19.35 4.16 30.32
C THR A 91 -20.21 5.23 30.96
N THR A 92 -21.00 5.93 30.15
CA THR A 92 -22.07 6.76 30.66
C THR A 92 -23.03 5.77 31.27
N GLY A 93 -22.73 5.37 32.52
CA GLY A 93 -23.57 4.57 33.38
C GLY A 93 -24.79 5.40 33.76
N LEU A 94 -25.57 5.78 32.75
CA LEU A 94 -26.92 6.23 32.95
C LEU A 94 -27.63 5.05 33.63
N PRO A 95 -28.26 5.25 34.80
CA PRO A 95 -29.15 4.23 35.32
C PRO A 95 -30.14 3.87 34.22
N ILE A 96 -30.49 2.58 34.11
CA ILE A 96 -31.27 2.02 33.00
C ILE A 96 -32.55 2.84 32.73
N GLU A 97 -33.11 3.44 33.77
CA GLU A 97 -34.29 4.32 33.75
C GLU A 97 -34.12 5.64 32.96
N LYS A 98 -32.89 6.11 32.72
CA LYS A 98 -32.58 7.39 32.03
C LYS A 98 -32.05 7.21 30.61
N ILE A 99 -31.99 5.97 30.10
CA ILE A 99 -31.50 5.69 28.74
C ILE A 99 -32.61 6.04 27.74
N GLN A 100 -32.33 6.98 26.83
CA GLN A 100 -33.25 7.27 25.73
C GLN A 100 -33.23 6.13 24.72
N PHE A 101 -34.42 5.67 24.32
CA PHE A 101 -34.55 4.64 23.30
C PHE A 101 -34.06 5.18 21.95
N PRO A 102 -33.22 4.44 21.20
CA PRO A 102 -32.69 4.92 19.93
C PRO A 102 -33.80 5.05 18.89
N ALA A 103 -33.61 5.92 17.92
CA ALA A 103 -34.49 5.97 16.76
C ALA A 103 -34.35 4.67 15.97
N ILE A 104 -35.45 3.91 15.85
CA ILE A 104 -35.50 2.74 14.97
C ILE A 104 -35.92 3.22 13.59
N THR A 105 -35.06 2.98 12.60
CA THR A 105 -35.41 3.13 11.18
C THR A 105 -35.65 1.75 10.59
N LEU A 106 -36.88 1.47 10.18
CA LEU A 106 -37.25 0.25 9.46
C LEU A 106 -37.27 0.56 7.97
N CYS A 107 -36.42 -0.14 7.20
CA CYS A 107 -36.47 -0.13 5.74
C CYS A 107 -37.22 -1.38 5.27
N ASN A 108 -38.16 -1.20 4.35
CA ASN A 108 -38.78 -2.34 3.66
C ASN A 108 -37.71 -3.05 2.81
N GLN A 109 -37.67 -4.38 2.89
CA GLN A 109 -36.78 -5.19 2.06
C GLN A 109 -37.39 -5.31 0.66
N GLY A 110 -37.04 -4.37 -0.22
CA GLY A 110 -37.44 -4.43 -1.61
C GLY A 110 -37.41 -3.05 -2.26
N ASN A 111 -36.79 -2.97 -3.43
CA ASN A 111 -36.97 -1.80 -4.28
C ASN A 111 -38.43 -1.80 -4.76
N VAL A 112 -39.15 -0.68 -4.59
CA VAL A 112 -40.53 -0.53 -5.09
C VAL A 112 -40.63 -0.90 -6.57
N LYS A 113 -39.55 -0.70 -7.33
CA LYS A 113 -39.41 -1.12 -8.74
C LYS A 113 -39.57 -2.63 -8.93
N GLU A 114 -38.92 -3.45 -8.11
CA GLU A 114 -38.97 -4.92 -8.22
C GLU A 114 -40.38 -5.45 -7.91
N VAL A 115 -41.02 -4.91 -6.87
CA VAL A 115 -42.41 -5.25 -6.55
C VAL A 115 -43.35 -4.83 -7.68
N THR A 116 -43.17 -3.62 -8.22
CA THR A 116 -44.00 -3.10 -9.31
C THR A 116 -43.80 -3.90 -10.60
N GLU A 117 -42.57 -4.27 -10.95
CA GLU A 117 -42.24 -5.09 -12.12
C GLU A 117 -42.89 -6.47 -12.04
N ASN A 118 -42.80 -7.14 -10.88
CA ASN A 118 -43.43 -8.45 -10.68
C ASN A 118 -44.96 -8.38 -10.79
N VAL A 119 -45.59 -7.33 -10.23
CA VAL A 119 -47.05 -7.13 -10.33
C VAL A 119 -47.48 -6.84 -11.76
N ILE A 120 -46.74 -6.00 -12.50
CA ILE A 120 -47.04 -5.69 -13.90
C ILE A 120 -46.89 -6.94 -14.77
N LYS A 121 -45.82 -7.72 -14.57
CA LYS A 121 -45.59 -8.96 -15.33
C LYS A 121 -46.75 -9.96 -15.16
N PHE A 122 -47.20 -10.18 -13.92
CA PHE A 122 -48.32 -11.07 -13.64
C PHE A 122 -49.61 -10.66 -14.37
N ARG A 123 -49.95 -9.36 -14.32
CA ARG A 123 -51.14 -8.81 -14.99
C ARG A 123 -51.03 -8.86 -16.51
N LEU A 124 -49.82 -8.70 -17.04
CA LEU A 124 -49.57 -8.76 -18.49
C LEU A 124 -49.71 -10.20 -19.01
N ASP A 125 -49.16 -11.19 -18.29
CA ASP A 125 -49.26 -12.59 -18.66
C ASP A 125 -50.73 -13.06 -18.68
N GLU A 126 -51.52 -12.64 -17.68
CA GLU A 126 -52.97 -12.88 -17.64
C GLU A 126 -53.70 -12.27 -18.85
N TYR A 127 -53.38 -11.01 -19.20
CA TYR A 127 -53.99 -10.34 -20.35
C TYR A 127 -53.64 -11.01 -21.67
N ILE A 128 -52.38 -11.42 -21.85
CA ILE A 128 -51.91 -12.11 -23.06
C ILE A 128 -52.62 -13.46 -23.19
N GLN A 129 -52.73 -14.23 -22.11
CA GLN A 129 -53.38 -15.53 -22.15
C GLN A 129 -54.87 -15.42 -22.48
N ASN A 130 -55.57 -14.49 -21.85
CA ASN A 130 -56.99 -14.24 -22.12
C ASN A 130 -57.22 -13.74 -23.57
N THR A 131 -56.35 -12.86 -24.08
CA THR A 131 -56.43 -12.38 -25.46
C THR A 131 -56.15 -13.50 -26.46
N THR A 132 -55.18 -14.37 -26.15
CA THR A 132 -54.83 -15.52 -26.99
C THR A 132 -55.99 -16.51 -27.03
N ASP A 133 -56.56 -16.87 -25.88
CA ASP A 133 -57.70 -17.78 -25.78
C ASP A 133 -58.91 -17.25 -26.56
N LYS A 134 -59.24 -15.96 -26.39
CA LYS A 134 -60.30 -15.30 -27.16
C LYS A 134 -60.05 -15.32 -28.66
N SER A 135 -58.80 -15.07 -29.10
CA SER A 135 -58.45 -15.11 -30.52
C SER A 135 -58.56 -16.52 -31.12
N LEU A 136 -58.29 -17.57 -30.34
CA LEU A 136 -58.47 -18.96 -30.78
C LEU A 136 -59.94 -19.33 -30.93
N VAL A 137 -60.82 -18.83 -30.05
CA VAL A 137 -62.28 -19.03 -30.17
C VAL A 137 -62.84 -18.33 -31.40
N ASP A 138 -62.35 -17.12 -31.73
CA ASP A 138 -62.81 -16.38 -32.91
C ASP A 138 -62.35 -17.01 -34.23
N ILE A 139 -61.23 -17.75 -34.25
CA ILE A 139 -60.76 -18.50 -35.44
C ILE A 139 -61.57 -19.79 -35.67
N GLN A 140 -62.19 -20.35 -34.63
CA GLN A 140 -62.98 -21.58 -34.73
C GLN A 140 -64.45 -21.38 -35.15
N LYS A 141 -64.88 -20.14 -35.44
CA LYS A 141 -66.26 -19.81 -35.83
C LYS A 141 -66.35 -19.40 -37.30
#